data_AF-A0A850M941-F1
#
_entry.id   AF-A0A850M941-F1
#
_cell.length_a   1.000
_cell.length_b   1.000
_cell.length_c   1.000
_cell.angle_alpha   90.00
_cell.angle_beta   90.00
_cell.angle_gamma   90.00
#
_symmetry.space_group_name_H-M   'P 1'
#
loop_
_entity.id
_entity.type
_entity.pdbx_description
1 polymer ?
#
loop_
_entity_poly.entity_id
_entity_poly.type
_entity_poly.pdbx_seq_one_letter_code
_entity_poly.pdbx_strand_id
1 'polypeptide(L)'
;MIKSDFSRINEALELLIELKNTFRQIIPTSTLDSEQLQKIKSKIIKLNRTLAKLNEQFGIEIPLKQKGFSDLKDNLNKILLIVNSPKNRKKLIDIGFNSEQILSTGGPITIADIKTLNSKMPESNIQNMKKKIQIFWKILKSKVERKEFQKLILLLEKGNIADEILMNRKDKFEKNLSVPVQTIIISSFDKVIDEFPSKLFQ
;
A
#
# COMPACT_ATOMS: atom_id res chain seq x y z
N MET A 1 -24.16 23.09 -7.35
CA MET A 1 -24.15 21.64 -7.04
C MET A 1 -24.51 20.78 -8.24
N ILE A 2 -25.70 20.94 -8.84
CA ILE A 2 -26.23 20.04 -9.91
C ILE A 2 -25.26 19.74 -11.09
N LYS A 3 -24.45 20.70 -11.57
CA LYS A 3 -23.56 20.49 -12.73
C LYS A 3 -22.40 19.50 -12.51
N SER A 4 -21.84 19.40 -11.29
CA SER A 4 -20.75 18.44 -11.02
C SER A 4 -21.24 17.00 -10.98
N ASP A 5 -22.54 16.82 -10.78
CA ASP A 5 -23.14 15.54 -10.41
C ASP A 5 -23.42 14.75 -11.68
N PHE A 6 -24.00 15.42 -12.68
CA PHE A 6 -24.13 14.90 -14.03
C PHE A 6 -22.78 14.58 -14.68
N SER A 7 -21.74 15.39 -14.43
CA SER A 7 -20.40 15.13 -14.97
C SER A 7 -19.82 13.80 -14.45
N ARG A 8 -19.99 13.51 -13.16
CA ARG A 8 -19.49 12.27 -12.55
C ARG A 8 -20.32 11.05 -12.90
N ILE A 9 -21.63 11.21 -13.05
CA ILE A 9 -22.51 10.15 -13.56
C ILE A 9 -22.12 9.79 -15.00
N ASN A 10 -21.90 10.80 -15.85
CA ASN A 10 -21.44 10.58 -17.22
C ASN A 10 -20.07 9.89 -17.26
N GLU A 11 -19.12 10.29 -16.40
CA GLU A 11 -17.83 9.61 -16.29
C GLU A 11 -17.99 8.13 -15.91
N ALA A 12 -18.89 7.80 -14.97
CA ALA A 12 -19.15 6.41 -14.59
C ALA A 12 -19.76 5.60 -15.75
N LEU A 13 -20.69 6.20 -16.49
CA LEU A 13 -21.32 5.58 -17.66
C LEU A 13 -20.31 5.36 -18.79
N GLU A 14 -19.44 6.33 -19.07
CA GLU A 14 -18.36 6.20 -20.04
C GLU A 14 -17.42 5.04 -19.67
N LEU A 15 -16.99 4.96 -18.41
CA LEU A 15 -16.13 3.87 -17.93
C LEU A 15 -16.78 2.49 -18.10
N LEU A 16 -18.10 2.38 -17.87
CA LEU A 16 -18.85 1.14 -18.09
C LEU A 16 -18.93 0.77 -19.58
N ILE A 17 -19.14 1.75 -20.45
CA ILE A 17 -19.15 1.55 -21.91
C ILE A 17 -17.78 1.10 -22.39
N GLU A 18 -16.71 1.74 -21.92
CA GLU A 18 -15.35 1.37 -22.26
C GLU A 18 -14.99 -0.05 -21.78
N LEU A 19 -15.41 -0.43 -20.57
CA LEU A 19 -15.24 -1.79 -20.06
C LEU A 19 -15.98 -2.80 -20.92
N LYS A 20 -17.25 -2.53 -21.27
CA LYS A 20 -18.03 -3.37 -22.18
C LYS A 20 -17.35 -3.53 -23.54
N ASN A 21 -16.81 -2.45 -24.11
CA ASN A 21 -16.08 -2.49 -25.38
C ASN A 21 -14.80 -3.31 -25.27
N THR A 22 -14.07 -3.17 -24.16
CA THR A 22 -12.87 -3.96 -23.87
C THR A 22 -13.23 -5.45 -23.80
N PHE A 23 -14.27 -5.83 -23.06
CA PHE A 23 -14.75 -7.21 -22.99
C PHE A 23 -15.19 -7.75 -24.35
N ARG A 24 -15.87 -6.94 -25.15
CA ARG A 24 -16.30 -7.34 -26.50
C ARG A 24 -15.12 -7.65 -27.43
N GLN A 25 -13.99 -6.96 -27.28
CA GLN A 25 -12.77 -7.21 -28.06
C GLN A 25 -12.08 -8.52 -27.67
N ILE A 26 -12.37 -9.07 -26.48
CA ILE A 26 -11.77 -10.30 -25.95
C ILE A 26 -12.60 -11.55 -26.30
N ILE A 27 -13.87 -11.36 -26.66
CA ILE A 27 -14.79 -12.43 -27.07
C ILE A 27 -14.65 -12.56 -28.60
N PRO A 28 -13.66 -13.33 -29.07
CA PRO A 28 -13.79 -14.80 -29.05
C PRO A 28 -12.57 -15.58 -28.53
N THR A 29 -11.45 -14.93 -28.20
CA THR A 29 -10.18 -15.61 -27.87
C THR A 29 -10.05 -15.99 -26.39
N SER A 30 -10.84 -15.40 -25.49
CA SER A 30 -10.87 -15.66 -24.03
C SER A 30 -9.53 -15.54 -23.28
N THR A 31 -8.43 -15.24 -23.98
CA THR A 31 -7.10 -15.02 -23.41
C THR A 31 -6.88 -13.54 -23.22
N LEU A 32 -7.00 -13.10 -21.96
CA LEU A 32 -6.58 -11.79 -21.50
C LEU A 32 -5.06 -11.76 -21.40
N ASP A 33 -4.40 -10.94 -22.22
CA ASP A 33 -3.00 -10.64 -21.98
C ASP A 33 -2.81 -9.74 -20.74
N SER A 34 -1.58 -9.63 -20.26
CA SER A 34 -1.25 -8.86 -19.05
C SER A 34 -1.55 -7.37 -19.19
N GLU A 35 -1.49 -6.82 -20.40
CA GLU A 35 -1.74 -5.41 -20.68
C GLU A 35 -3.24 -5.11 -20.66
N GLN A 36 -4.05 -5.96 -21.31
CA GLN A 36 -5.51 -5.92 -21.29
C GLN A 36 -6.05 -6.08 -19.87
N LEU A 37 -5.48 -7.01 -19.09
CA LEU A 37 -5.85 -7.21 -17.70
C LEU A 37 -5.58 -5.95 -16.85
N GLN A 38 -4.43 -5.31 -17.03
CA GLN A 38 -4.11 -4.05 -16.33
C GLN A 38 -5.04 -2.91 -16.76
N LYS A 39 -5.39 -2.84 -18.04
CA LYS A 39 -6.35 -1.86 -18.58
C LYS A 39 -7.76 -2.05 -18.00
N ILE A 40 -8.22 -3.28 -17.86
CA ILE A 40 -9.50 -3.61 -17.21
C ILE A 40 -9.44 -3.27 -15.73
N LYS A 41 -8.39 -3.71 -15.01
CA LYS A 41 -8.22 -3.42 -13.58
C LYS A 41 -8.23 -1.93 -13.28
N SER A 42 -7.46 -1.14 -14.04
CA SER A 42 -7.41 0.32 -13.86
C SER A 42 -8.76 1.00 -14.11
N LYS A 43 -9.51 0.58 -15.13
CA LYS A 43 -10.88 1.09 -15.41
C LYS A 43 -11.87 0.72 -14.31
N ILE A 44 -11.85 -0.52 -13.80
CA ILE A 44 -12.71 -0.95 -12.68
C ILE A 44 -12.39 -0.16 -11.41
N ILE A 45 -11.10 0.04 -11.09
CA ILE A 45 -10.69 0.84 -9.93
C ILE A 45 -11.18 2.28 -10.07
N LYS A 46 -11.04 2.88 -11.26
CA LYS A 46 -11.49 4.24 -11.54
C LYS A 46 -13.01 4.35 -11.38
N LEU A 47 -13.77 3.40 -11.92
CA LEU A 47 -15.23 3.33 -11.76
C LEU A 47 -15.64 3.25 -10.28
N ASN A 48 -15.00 2.38 -9.50
CA ASN A 48 -15.27 2.26 -8.06
C ASN A 48 -15.01 3.57 -7.31
N ARG A 49 -13.96 4.32 -7.66
CA ARG A 49 -13.69 5.64 -7.06
C ARG A 49 -14.75 6.67 -7.43
N THR A 50 -15.18 6.70 -8.70
CA THR A 50 -16.25 7.60 -9.15
C THR A 50 -17.57 7.29 -8.45
N LEU A 51 -17.93 6.01 -8.34
CA LEU A 51 -19.12 5.56 -7.62
C LEU A 51 -19.05 5.87 -6.12
N ALA A 52 -17.91 5.63 -5.45
CA ALA A 52 -17.75 5.94 -4.03
C ALA A 52 -18.00 7.43 -3.73
N LYS A 53 -17.48 8.32 -4.59
CA LYS A 53 -17.71 9.76 -4.46
C LYS A 53 -19.17 10.14 -4.71
N LEU A 54 -19.83 9.48 -5.66
CA LEU A 54 -21.27 9.68 -5.90
C LEU A 54 -22.07 9.23 -4.66
N ASN A 55 -21.73 8.08 -4.08
CA ASN A 55 -22.41 7.56 -2.89
C ASN A 55 -22.28 8.52 -1.69
N GLU A 56 -21.07 8.99 -1.40
CA GLU A 56 -20.81 9.99 -0.35
C GLU A 56 -21.64 11.26 -0.59
N GLN A 57 -21.69 11.71 -1.84
CA GLN A 57 -22.38 12.93 -2.21
C GLN A 57 -23.91 12.81 -2.13
N PHE A 58 -24.48 11.65 -2.44
CA PHE A 58 -25.92 11.40 -2.34
C PHE A 58 -26.37 10.86 -0.97
N GLY A 59 -25.44 10.74 0.00
CA GLY A 59 -25.74 10.13 1.30
C GLY A 59 -26.17 8.67 1.17
N ILE A 60 -25.78 8.00 0.09
CA ILE A 60 -26.09 6.58 -0.13
C ILE A 60 -25.10 5.77 0.69
N GLU A 61 -25.56 5.31 1.85
CA GLU A 61 -24.89 4.25 2.56
C GLU A 61 -25.09 2.96 1.76
N ILE A 62 -24.04 2.49 1.09
CA ILE A 62 -24.05 1.15 0.51
C ILE A 62 -23.78 0.17 1.66
N PRO A 63 -24.78 -0.63 2.10
CA PRO A 63 -24.48 -1.75 2.97
C PRO A 63 -23.57 -2.70 2.18
N LEU A 64 -22.32 -2.81 2.61
CA LEU A 64 -21.32 -3.70 2.03
C LEU A 64 -21.77 -5.16 2.24
N LYS A 65 -22.66 -5.66 1.38
CA LYS A 65 -22.94 -7.10 1.27
C LYS A 65 -21.79 -7.78 0.54
N GLN A 66 -20.63 -7.86 1.19
CA GLN A 66 -19.55 -8.79 0.83
C GLN A 66 -18.88 -9.26 2.13
N LYS A 67 -19.30 -10.45 2.59
CA LYS A 67 -18.84 -11.18 3.79
C LYS A 67 -17.34 -11.59 3.79
N GLY A 68 -16.46 -10.83 3.14
CA GLY A 68 -15.03 -11.11 3.11
C GLY A 68 -14.14 -9.88 3.21
N PHE A 69 -14.61 -8.70 2.77
CA PHE A 69 -13.77 -7.48 2.72
C PHE A 69 -14.13 -6.40 3.76
N SER A 70 -15.33 -6.43 4.35
CA SER A 70 -15.70 -5.48 5.43
C SER A 70 -14.87 -5.73 6.69
N ASP A 71 -14.75 -7.00 7.10
CA ASP A 71 -13.99 -7.39 8.29
C ASP A 71 -12.47 -7.22 8.09
N LEU A 72 -12.04 -7.21 6.83
CA LEU A 72 -10.67 -6.88 6.42
C LEU A 72 -10.38 -5.39 6.62
N LYS A 73 -11.31 -4.48 6.29
CA LYS A 73 -11.07 -3.03 6.40
C LYS A 73 -10.85 -2.58 7.85
N ASP A 74 -11.66 -3.08 8.78
CA ASP A 74 -11.54 -2.65 10.18
C ASP A 74 -10.27 -3.19 10.86
N ASN A 75 -9.84 -4.40 10.49
CA ASN A 75 -8.55 -4.95 10.92
C ASN A 75 -7.36 -4.27 10.23
N LEU A 76 -7.49 -3.96 8.93
CA LEU A 76 -6.47 -3.23 8.19
C LEU A 76 -6.27 -1.82 8.75
N ASN A 77 -7.33 -1.14 9.20
CA ASN A 77 -7.28 0.19 9.82
C ASN A 77 -6.33 0.26 11.04
N LYS A 78 -6.17 -0.85 11.75
CA LYS A 78 -5.30 -0.98 12.94
C LYS A 78 -3.90 -1.51 12.63
N ILE A 79 -3.56 -1.68 11.34
CA ILE A 79 -2.24 -2.13 10.89
C ILE A 79 -1.44 -0.96 10.32
N LEU A 80 -0.19 -0.85 10.75
CA LEU A 80 0.81 0.04 10.14
C LEU A 80 1.73 -0.76 9.23
N LEU A 81 1.78 -0.40 7.96
CA LEU A 81 2.69 -0.96 6.96
C LEU A 81 4.00 -0.18 6.92
N ILE A 82 5.12 -0.89 7.04
CA ILE A 82 6.44 -0.38 6.74
C ILE A 82 6.92 -0.98 5.44
N VAL A 83 7.30 -0.12 4.51
CA VAL A 83 7.96 -0.48 3.27
C VAL A 83 9.32 0.22 3.21
N ASN A 84 10.22 -0.30 2.40
CA ASN A 84 11.56 0.25 2.36
C ASN A 84 11.69 1.48 1.43
N SER A 85 10.88 1.55 0.35
CA SER A 85 10.99 2.61 -0.65
C SER A 85 9.73 3.49 -0.75
N PRO A 86 9.89 4.80 -1.03
CA PRO A 86 8.76 5.67 -1.34
C PRO A 86 7.99 5.23 -2.59
N LYS A 87 8.65 4.56 -3.54
CA LYS A 87 8.02 3.98 -4.73
C LYS A 87 7.02 2.90 -4.35
N ASN A 88 7.39 1.98 -3.46
CA ASN A 88 6.50 0.91 -2.98
C ASN A 88 5.36 1.49 -2.16
N ARG A 89 5.62 2.52 -1.34
CA ARG A 89 4.57 3.28 -0.66
C ARG A 89 3.56 3.87 -1.65
N LYS A 90 4.05 4.48 -2.74
CA LYS A 90 3.19 5.04 -3.79
C LYS A 90 2.35 3.94 -4.44
N LYS A 91 2.94 2.80 -4.82
CA LYS A 91 2.22 1.66 -5.39
C LYS A 91 1.07 1.20 -4.49
N LEU A 92 1.31 1.08 -3.17
CA LEU A 92 0.27 0.70 -2.21
C LEU A 92 -0.87 1.72 -2.13
N ILE A 93 -0.56 3.01 -2.16
CA ILE A 93 -1.58 4.07 -2.17
C ILE A 93 -2.38 4.01 -3.49
N ASP A 94 -1.71 3.82 -4.62
CA ASP A 94 -2.32 3.77 -5.95
C ASP A 94 -3.34 2.63 -6.06
N ILE A 95 -3.12 1.51 -5.36
CA ILE A 95 -4.04 0.36 -5.29
C ILE A 95 -5.09 0.45 -4.16
N GLY A 96 -5.09 1.53 -3.36
CA GLY A 96 -6.18 1.85 -2.43
C GLY A 96 -5.88 1.70 -0.94
N PHE A 97 -4.64 1.45 -0.51
CA PHE A 97 -4.29 1.53 0.91
C PHE A 97 -4.30 2.99 1.41
N ASN A 98 -4.71 3.20 2.66
CA ASN A 98 -4.68 4.53 3.25
C ASN A 98 -3.21 4.97 3.49
N SER A 99 -2.86 6.14 2.93
CA SER A 99 -1.52 6.72 3.00
C SER A 99 -1.00 6.97 4.42
N GLU A 100 -1.90 7.12 5.38
CA GLU A 100 -1.58 7.32 6.79
C GLU A 100 -1.11 6.04 7.48
N GLN A 101 -1.49 4.89 6.93
CA GLN A 101 -1.15 3.55 7.41
C GLN A 101 0.12 3.01 6.77
N ILE A 102 0.80 3.79 5.93
CA ILE A 102 2.02 3.37 5.27
C ILE A 102 3.14 4.35 5.60
N LEU A 103 4.25 3.82 6.09
CA LEU A 103 5.50 4.56 6.27
C LEU A 103 6.58 3.90 5.43
N SER A 104 7.34 4.72 4.69
CA SER A 104 8.53 4.26 4.00
C SER A 104 9.77 4.58 4.84
N THR A 105 10.69 3.63 5.02
CA THR A 105 12.00 3.92 5.63
C THR A 105 12.83 4.84 4.73
N GLY A 106 12.75 4.64 3.40
CA GLY A 106 13.48 5.41 2.41
C GLY A 106 15.00 5.20 2.47
N GLY A 107 15.46 4.14 3.14
CA GLY A 107 16.87 3.89 3.39
C GLY A 107 17.15 3.13 4.70
N PRO A 108 18.43 3.08 5.11
CA PRO A 108 18.86 2.37 6.31
C PRO A 108 18.17 2.92 7.57
N ILE A 109 17.84 2.03 8.51
CA ILE A 109 17.17 2.38 9.78
C ILE A 109 18.11 2.29 10.99
N THR A 110 19.35 1.84 10.78
CA THR A 110 20.42 1.86 11.77
C THR A 110 21.74 2.33 11.15
N ILE A 111 22.69 2.73 12.00
CA ILE A 111 24.04 3.11 11.56
C ILE A 111 24.79 1.90 10.96
N ALA A 112 24.53 0.69 11.46
CA ALA A 112 25.14 -0.51 10.92
C ALA A 112 24.72 -0.73 9.45
N ASP A 113 23.44 -0.49 9.13
CA ASP A 113 22.92 -0.64 7.77
C ASP A 113 23.58 0.33 6.78
N ILE A 114 23.93 1.53 7.24
CA ILE A 114 24.71 2.49 6.44
C ILE A 114 26.03 1.86 5.97
N LYS A 115 26.75 1.21 6.90
CA LYS A 115 28.04 0.59 6.60
C LYS A 115 27.90 -0.65 5.74
N THR A 116 26.82 -1.42 5.91
CA THR A 116 26.51 -2.58 5.06
C THR A 116 26.24 -2.16 3.62
N LEU A 117 25.52 -1.05 3.42
CA LEU A 117 25.18 -0.54 2.09
C LEU A 117 26.36 0.20 1.43
N ASN A 118 27.15 0.95 2.20
CA ASN A 118 28.34 1.62 1.69
C ASN A 118 29.36 1.90 2.81
N SER A 119 30.40 1.08 2.87
CA SER A 119 31.46 1.16 3.88
C SER A 119 32.42 2.35 3.70
N LYS A 120 32.48 2.97 2.51
CA LYS A 120 33.38 4.09 2.18
C LYS A 120 32.70 5.46 2.26
N MET A 121 31.55 5.55 2.91
CA MET A 121 30.78 6.78 2.93
C MET A 121 31.48 7.89 3.75
N PRO A 122 31.54 9.14 3.25
CA PRO A 122 32.07 10.28 4.01
C PRO A 122 31.32 10.54 5.32
N GLU A 123 32.03 10.97 6.37
CA GLU A 123 31.45 11.17 7.71
C GLU A 123 30.31 12.22 7.72
N SER A 124 30.41 13.25 6.87
CA SER A 124 29.36 14.26 6.68
C SER A 124 28.04 13.65 6.21
N ASN A 125 28.09 12.66 5.30
CA ASN A 125 26.92 11.94 4.81
C ASN A 125 26.37 10.97 5.87
N ILE A 126 27.25 10.35 6.66
CA ILE A 126 26.86 9.51 7.79
C ILE A 126 26.08 10.32 8.83
N GLN A 127 26.52 11.54 9.17
CA GLN A 127 25.78 12.41 10.09
C GLN A 127 24.39 12.78 9.58
N ASN A 128 24.26 13.09 8.28
CA ASN A 128 22.97 13.38 7.68
C ASN A 128 22.02 12.17 7.73
N MET A 129 22.53 10.96 7.50
CA MET A 129 21.71 9.74 7.63
C MET A 129 21.37 9.40 9.09
N LYS A 130 22.27 9.65 10.05
CA LYS A 130 21.95 9.53 11.49
C LYS A 130 20.72 10.37 11.85
N LYS A 131 20.66 11.62 11.37
CA LYS A 131 19.49 12.50 11.56
C LYS A 131 18.23 11.93 10.93
N LYS A 132 18.31 11.44 9.68
CA LYS A 132 17.16 10.80 9.00
C LYS A 132 16.63 9.57 9.74
N ILE A 133 17.53 8.73 10.25
CA ILE A 133 17.18 7.56 11.07
C ILE A 133 16.44 8.01 12.34
N GLN A 134 16.95 9.01 13.05
CA GLN A 134 16.29 9.53 14.26
C GLN A 134 14.90 10.08 13.95
N ILE A 135 14.76 10.85 12.87
CA ILE A 135 13.46 11.39 12.43
C ILE A 135 12.49 10.25 12.09
N PHE A 136 12.94 9.23 11.37
CA PHE A 136 12.12 8.06 11.06
C PHE A 136 11.58 7.40 12.33
N TRP A 137 12.45 7.07 13.29
CA TRP A 137 12.04 6.45 14.55
C TRP A 137 11.08 7.33 15.36
N LYS A 138 11.32 8.65 15.39
CA LYS A 138 10.42 9.61 16.04
C LYS A 138 9.03 9.62 15.39
N ILE A 139 8.96 9.67 14.06
CA ILE A 139 7.69 9.63 13.31
C ILE A 139 6.98 8.31 13.54
N LEU A 140 7.71 7.20 13.47
CA LEU A 140 7.17 5.86 13.66
C LEU A 140 6.55 5.71 15.05
N LYS A 141 7.30 6.05 16.09
CA LYS A 141 6.83 5.99 17.48
C LYS A 141 5.59 6.86 17.67
N SER A 142 5.63 8.10 17.20
CA SER A 142 4.47 9.00 17.27
C SER A 142 3.25 8.49 16.51
N LYS A 143 3.43 7.80 15.38
CA LYS A 143 2.31 7.21 14.63
C LYS A 143 1.67 6.04 15.39
N VAL A 144 2.50 5.15 15.93
CA VAL A 144 2.04 3.99 16.70
C VAL A 144 1.27 4.45 17.94
N GLU A 145 1.78 5.45 18.66
CA GLU A 145 1.13 5.99 19.87
C GLU A 145 -0.19 6.74 19.59
N ARG A 146 -0.30 7.45 18.45
CA ARG A 146 -1.46 8.32 18.17
C ARG A 146 -2.65 7.62 17.52
N LYS A 147 -2.43 6.56 16.75
CA LYS A 147 -3.46 5.96 15.88
C LYS A 147 -3.93 4.58 16.33
N GLU A 148 -3.56 4.17 17.55
CA GLU A 148 -3.94 2.87 18.10
C GLU A 148 -3.65 1.70 17.15
N PHE A 149 -2.54 1.79 16.39
CA PHE A 149 -2.13 0.68 15.56
C PHE A 149 -1.83 -0.50 16.47
N GLN A 150 -2.55 -1.61 16.29
CA GLN A 150 -2.40 -2.80 17.12
C GLN A 150 -1.27 -3.69 16.61
N LYS A 151 -0.81 -3.48 15.37
CA LYS A 151 0.21 -4.31 14.74
C LYS A 151 0.97 -3.52 13.69
N LEU A 152 2.26 -3.85 13.57
CA LEU A 152 3.12 -3.35 12.52
C LEU A 152 3.50 -4.50 11.58
N ILE A 153 3.46 -4.25 10.28
CA ILE A 153 3.86 -5.22 9.27
C ILE A 153 4.98 -4.64 8.41
N LEU A 154 6.13 -5.33 8.41
CA LEU A 154 7.19 -5.13 7.44
C LEU A 154 6.77 -5.83 6.15
N LEU A 155 6.38 -5.07 5.13
CA LEU A 155 5.99 -5.60 3.82
C LEU A 155 7.19 -5.52 2.87
N LEU A 156 7.71 -6.69 2.50
CA LEU A 156 9.02 -6.86 1.87
C LEU A 156 8.91 -7.59 0.53
N GLU A 157 9.73 -7.22 -0.44
CA GLU A 157 9.83 -7.87 -1.74
C GLU A 157 10.99 -8.89 -1.75
N LYS A 158 10.70 -10.12 -2.20
CA LYS A 158 11.70 -11.19 -2.27
C LYS A 158 12.83 -10.83 -3.22
N GLY A 159 14.08 -11.04 -2.79
CA GLY A 159 15.27 -10.77 -3.59
C GLY A 159 15.69 -9.29 -3.66
N ASN A 160 15.00 -8.41 -2.92
CA ASN A 160 15.44 -7.03 -2.77
C ASN A 160 16.39 -6.92 -1.56
N ILE A 161 17.67 -6.61 -1.82
CA ILE A 161 18.72 -6.49 -0.80
C ILE A 161 18.33 -5.55 0.34
N ALA A 162 17.71 -4.42 0.01
CA ALA A 162 17.38 -3.43 1.01
C ALA A 162 16.17 -3.88 1.87
N ASP A 163 15.28 -4.70 1.33
CA ASP A 163 14.20 -5.34 2.08
C ASP A 163 14.72 -6.49 2.95
N GLU A 164 15.73 -7.25 2.50
CA GLU A 164 16.44 -8.24 3.31
C GLU A 164 17.16 -7.61 4.51
N ILE A 165 17.81 -6.45 4.29
CA ILE A 165 18.39 -5.67 5.39
C ILE A 165 17.30 -5.26 6.38
N LEU A 166 16.16 -4.76 5.90
CA LEU A 166 15.04 -4.36 6.76
C LEU A 166 14.47 -5.55 7.55
N MET A 167 14.37 -6.73 6.92
CA MET A 167 13.96 -7.99 7.55
C MET A 167 14.86 -8.33 8.74
N ASN A 168 16.18 -8.26 8.55
CA ASN A 168 17.18 -8.54 9.59
C ASN A 168 17.17 -7.52 10.74
N ARG A 169 16.35 -6.47 10.64
CA ARG A 169 16.15 -5.46 11.68
C ARG A 169 14.77 -5.54 12.34
N LYS A 170 14.00 -6.60 12.12
CA LYS A 170 12.73 -6.85 12.82
C LYS A 170 12.85 -6.63 14.33
N ASP A 171 13.88 -7.19 14.97
CA ASP A 171 14.15 -7.04 16.40
C ASP A 171 14.27 -5.59 16.86
N LYS A 172 14.73 -4.68 15.98
CA LYS A 172 14.82 -3.26 16.31
C LYS A 172 13.44 -2.64 16.39
N PHE A 173 12.50 -3.03 15.54
CA PHE A 173 11.12 -2.58 15.66
C PHE A 173 10.49 -3.12 16.95
N GLU A 174 10.65 -4.41 17.22
CA GLU A 174 10.10 -5.05 18.43
C GLU A 174 10.66 -4.46 19.73
N LYS A 175 11.94 -4.11 19.76
CA LYS A 175 12.56 -3.48 20.95
C LYS A 175 12.13 -2.02 21.17
N ASN A 176 11.81 -1.30 20.10
CA ASN A 176 11.51 0.14 20.18
C ASN A 176 10.01 0.46 20.22
N LEU A 177 9.14 -0.53 19.97
CA LEU A 177 7.70 -0.36 19.85
C LEU A 177 6.95 -1.35 20.75
N SER A 178 5.83 -0.91 21.30
CA SER A 178 4.97 -1.72 22.17
C SER A 178 3.95 -2.55 21.40
N VAL A 179 4.10 -2.69 20.08
CA VAL A 179 3.14 -3.37 19.21
C VAL A 179 3.80 -4.56 18.52
N PRO A 180 3.07 -5.67 18.31
CA PRO A 180 3.59 -6.83 17.61
C PRO A 180 4.05 -6.46 16.20
N VAL A 181 5.20 -7.01 15.81
CA VAL A 181 5.80 -6.84 14.49
C VAL A 181 5.72 -8.16 13.72
N GLN A 182 5.08 -8.13 12.55
CA GLN A 182 5.09 -9.24 11.61
C GLN A 182 5.89 -8.85 10.36
N THR A 183 6.42 -9.85 9.68
CA THR A 183 7.01 -9.68 8.35
C THR A 183 6.18 -10.44 7.34
N ILE A 184 5.84 -9.78 6.23
CA ILE A 184 5.18 -10.40 5.08
C ILE A 184 6.09 -10.19 3.87
N ILE A 185 6.51 -11.30 3.26
CA ILE A 185 7.35 -11.29 2.07
C ILE A 185 6.47 -11.60 0.85
N ILE A 186 6.47 -10.72 -0.14
CA ILE A 186 5.76 -10.88 -1.41
C ILE A 186 6.73 -11.10 -2.56
N SER A 187 6.29 -11.73 -3.65
CA SER A 187 7.15 -11.91 -4.82
C SER A 187 7.40 -10.59 -5.54
N SER A 188 6.39 -9.72 -5.62
CA SER A 188 6.54 -8.36 -6.12
C SER A 188 5.44 -7.43 -5.63
N PHE A 189 5.76 -6.15 -5.46
CA PHE A 189 4.76 -5.10 -5.18
C PHE A 189 3.72 -4.94 -6.29
N ASP A 190 3.97 -5.43 -7.51
CA ASP A 190 2.97 -5.44 -8.58
C ASP A 190 1.90 -6.54 -8.41
N LYS A 191 2.17 -7.54 -7.55
CA LYS A 191 1.26 -8.65 -7.20
C LYS A 191 0.74 -8.56 -5.77
N VAL A 192 0.94 -7.43 -5.10
CA VAL A 192 0.64 -7.27 -3.67
C VAL A 192 -0.84 -7.48 -3.32
N ILE A 193 -1.76 -7.11 -4.22
CA ILE A 193 -3.20 -7.30 -4.01
C ILE A 193 -3.54 -8.79 -3.86
N ASP A 194 -2.85 -9.64 -4.62
CA ASP A 194 -3.13 -11.07 -4.67
C ASP A 194 -2.43 -11.79 -3.50
N GLU A 195 -1.20 -11.38 -3.16
CA GLU A 195 -0.39 -12.06 -2.15
C GLU A 195 -0.65 -11.59 -0.71
N PHE A 196 -0.83 -10.28 -0.50
CA PHE A 196 -0.88 -9.71 0.85
C PHE A 196 -2.06 -10.23 1.68
N PRO A 197 -3.31 -10.30 1.18
CA PRO A 197 -4.44 -10.81 1.98
C PRO A 197 -4.24 -12.26 2.39
N SER A 198 -3.73 -13.11 1.49
CA SER A 198 -3.50 -14.53 1.77
C SER A 198 -2.44 -14.77 2.86
N LYS A 199 -1.46 -13.87 2.97
CA LYS A 199 -0.34 -13.95 3.92
C LYS A 199 -0.61 -13.22 5.24
N LEU A 200 -1.66 -12.40 5.30
CA LEU A 200 -2.01 -11.64 6.49
C LEU A 200 -2.66 -12.51 7.58
N PHE A 201 -3.35 -13.59 7.18
CA PHE A 201 -4.13 -14.48 8.06
C PHE A 201 -3.49 -15.86 8.29
N GLN A 202 -2.24 -16.04 7.88
CA GLN A 202 -1.41 -17.19 8.25
C GLN A 202 -0.67 -16.89 9.55
#